data_AF-A0A2V8H021-F1
#
_entry.id   AF-A0A2V8H021-F1
#
_cell.length_a   1.000
_cell.length_b   1.000
_cell.length_c   1.000
_cell.angle_alpha   90.00
_cell.angle_beta   90.00
_cell.angle_gamma   90.00
#
_symmetry.space_group_name_H-M   'P 1'
#
loop_
_entity.id
_entity.type
_entity.pdbx_description
1 polymer ?
#
loop_
_entity_poly.entity_id
_entity_poly.type
_entity_poly.pdbx_seq_one_letter_code
_entity_poly.pdbx_strand_id
1 'polypeptide(L)'
;MEAHMKRALNPRLGVLVVAGALVISFNWVAAQQRGGGVAIDADDIGGLVSSAKGPEAGVWVIAETTDLPTKFARMVVTDDQGRYVVPDLPPANYQVFVRGYGLVDSPRVTAKPGQQLDLKGVVAPDGRAAAQIYPADYWLSLLEIPKGEHSPGEFALDTKACFSCHQVGTKATREIPKGSLPSMLEAWDRHTAGVRRLDRAHRRGRLSGSAAASHRCRTQPRHLDV
;
A
#
# COMPACT_ATOMS: atom_id res chain seq x y z
N MET A 1 62.56 55.36 -2.33
CA MET A 1 62.62 54.07 -1.61
C MET A 1 61.21 53.72 -1.19
N GLU A 2 60.60 52.73 -1.84
CA GLU A 2 59.22 52.33 -1.63
C GLU A 2 59.06 51.65 -0.26
N ALA A 3 58.09 52.11 0.54
CA ALA A 3 57.74 51.50 1.81
C ALA A 3 56.65 50.44 1.58
N HIS A 4 57.05 49.17 1.61
CA HIS A 4 56.13 48.02 1.62
C HIS A 4 55.27 48.02 2.89
N MET A 5 54.02 48.44 2.76
CA MET A 5 53.01 48.33 3.81
C MET A 5 52.54 46.86 3.94
N LYS A 6 53.10 46.12 4.88
CA LYS A 6 52.67 44.76 5.21
C LYS A 6 51.36 44.84 6.01
N ARG A 7 50.21 44.64 5.34
CA ARG A 7 48.92 44.38 6.01
C ARG A 7 49.03 43.07 6.79
N ALA A 8 49.27 43.17 8.10
CA ALA A 8 49.20 42.03 8.99
C ALA A 8 47.72 41.62 9.16
N LEU A 9 47.30 40.60 8.42
CA LEU A 9 45.96 40.04 8.53
C LEU A 9 45.85 39.29 9.86
N ASN A 10 44.93 39.71 10.72
CA ASN A 10 44.75 39.11 12.05
C ASN A 10 44.25 37.66 11.90
N PRO A 11 45.00 36.65 12.34
CA PRO A 11 44.64 35.23 12.13
C PRO A 11 43.29 34.86 12.77
N ARG A 12 42.87 35.59 13.82
CA ARG A 12 41.55 35.42 14.45
C ARG A 12 40.40 35.81 13.51
N LEU A 13 40.62 36.81 12.66
CA LEU A 13 39.63 37.24 11.66
C LEU A 13 39.51 36.19 10.53
N GLY A 14 40.62 35.56 10.14
CA GLY A 14 40.62 34.46 9.17
C GLY A 14 39.87 33.22 9.67
N VAL A 15 40.07 32.83 10.93
CA VAL A 15 39.37 31.70 11.53
C VAL A 15 37.86 31.93 11.63
N LEU A 16 37.42 33.14 11.99
CA LEU A 16 35.99 33.48 12.07
C LEU A 16 35.30 33.46 10.70
N VAL A 17 35.98 33.92 9.64
CA VAL A 17 35.44 33.88 8.27
C VAL A 17 35.30 32.45 7.77
N VAL A 18 36.29 31.59 8.01
CA VAL A 18 36.24 30.17 7.61
C VAL A 18 35.15 29.42 8.40
N ALA A 19 35.03 29.64 9.70
CA ALA A 19 33.97 29.04 10.52
C ALA A 19 32.58 29.47 10.06
N GLY A 20 32.39 30.76 9.75
CA GLY A 20 31.14 31.28 9.19
C GLY A 20 30.80 30.65 7.83
N ALA A 21 31.77 30.55 6.93
CA ALA A 21 31.58 29.93 5.62
C ALA A 21 31.23 28.44 5.73
N LEU A 22 31.85 27.69 6.66
CA LEU A 22 31.53 26.30 6.92
C LEU A 22 30.10 26.12 7.45
N VAL A 23 29.69 26.92 8.43
CA VAL A 23 28.32 26.87 8.99
C VAL A 23 27.29 27.15 7.89
N ILE A 24 27.51 28.14 7.03
CA ILE A 24 26.60 28.44 5.90
C ILE A 24 26.55 27.26 4.92
N SER A 25 27.70 26.65 4.62
CA SER A 25 27.80 25.51 3.70
C SER A 25 27.07 24.27 4.23
N PHE A 26 27.18 23.97 5.53
CA PHE A 26 26.48 22.84 6.15
C PHE A 26 24.96 23.05 6.20
N ASN A 27 24.48 24.28 6.40
CA ASN A 27 23.05 24.60 6.35
C ASN A 27 22.48 24.48 4.94
N TRP A 28 23.24 24.88 3.91
CA TRP A 28 22.85 24.73 2.51
C TRP A 28 22.77 23.26 2.10
N VAL A 29 23.77 22.45 2.45
CA VAL A 29 23.77 21.00 2.17
C VAL A 29 22.62 20.30 2.91
N ALA A 30 22.34 20.65 4.16
CA ALA A 30 21.20 20.10 4.90
C ALA A 30 19.85 20.54 4.32
N ALA A 31 19.75 21.74 3.76
CA ALA A 31 18.55 22.21 3.05
C ALA A 31 18.35 21.47 1.73
N GLN A 32 19.42 21.16 1.00
CA GLN A 32 19.37 20.39 -0.25
C GLN A 32 19.16 18.88 -0.02
N GLN A 33 19.46 18.39 1.19
CA GLN A 33 19.15 17.02 1.64
C GLN A 33 17.72 16.87 2.21
N ARG A 34 16.99 17.96 2.44
CA ARG A 34 15.53 17.90 2.64
C ARG A 34 14.87 17.68 1.28
N GLY A 35 14.95 16.43 0.81
CA GLY A 35 14.15 15.82 -0.24
C GLY A 35 13.85 16.71 -1.44
N GLY A 36 14.68 16.64 -2.49
CA GLY A 36 14.22 17.01 -3.83
C GLY A 36 12.92 16.26 -4.10
N GLY A 37 11.83 17.01 -4.26
CA GLY A 37 10.49 16.45 -4.43
C GLY A 37 10.47 15.40 -5.53
N VAL A 38 9.63 14.39 -5.37
CA VAL A 38 9.42 13.39 -6.42
C VAL A 38 8.84 14.10 -7.64
N ALA A 39 9.45 13.91 -8.81
CA ALA A 39 8.91 14.48 -10.03
C ALA A 39 7.51 13.92 -10.29
N ILE A 40 6.56 14.82 -10.50
CA ILE A 40 5.16 14.53 -10.83
C ILE A 40 4.74 15.40 -12.00
N ASP A 41 3.77 14.95 -12.78
CA ASP A 41 3.05 15.80 -13.73
C ASP A 41 1.69 16.27 -13.17
N ALA A 42 0.82 16.77 -14.04
CA ALA A 42 -0.41 17.47 -13.63
C ALA A 42 -1.52 16.54 -13.15
N ASP A 43 -1.49 15.26 -13.53
CA ASP A 43 -2.46 14.25 -13.13
C ASP A 43 -1.93 13.26 -12.08
N ASP A 44 -0.75 13.55 -11.54
CA ASP A 44 -0.11 12.74 -10.50
C ASP A 44 -0.30 13.31 -9.08
N ILE A 45 -0.24 12.46 -8.06
CA ILE A 45 0.04 12.88 -6.67
C ILE A 45 1.31 12.18 -6.20
N GLY A 46 2.29 12.92 -5.70
CA GLY A 46 3.55 12.31 -5.26
C GLY A 46 4.18 12.99 -4.06
N GLY A 47 5.09 12.29 -3.40
CA GLY A 47 5.77 12.81 -2.21
C GLY A 47 6.51 11.73 -1.46
N LEU A 48 6.80 11.99 -0.18
CA LEU A 48 7.49 11.05 0.69
C LEU A 48 6.57 10.54 1.81
N VAL A 49 6.74 9.27 2.16
CA VAL A 49 6.16 8.67 3.36
C VAL A 49 7.24 8.48 4.41
N SER A 50 6.97 8.95 5.62
CA SER A 50 7.84 8.73 6.78
C SER A 50 7.03 8.51 8.05
N SER A 51 7.62 7.82 9.03
CA SER A 51 7.06 7.67 10.38
C SER A 51 8.07 8.15 11.43
N ALA A 52 7.78 7.87 12.70
CA ALA A 52 8.73 8.06 13.79
C ALA A 52 10.03 7.23 13.62
N LYS A 53 10.06 6.23 12.73
CA LYS A 53 11.23 5.39 12.44
C LYS A 53 12.06 5.87 11.23
N GLY A 54 11.64 6.95 10.56
CA GLY A 54 12.28 7.45 9.34
C GLY A 54 11.43 7.21 8.08
N PRO A 55 12.02 7.23 6.88
CA PRO A 55 11.32 6.91 5.63
C PRO A 55 10.72 5.51 5.67
N GLU A 56 9.50 5.36 5.15
CA GLU A 56 8.78 4.09 5.12
C GLU A 56 8.86 3.45 3.73
N ALA A 57 9.65 2.40 3.61
CA ALA A 57 9.79 1.62 2.38
C ALA A 57 8.73 0.53 2.29
N GLY A 58 8.24 0.24 1.07
CA GLY A 58 7.33 -0.88 0.85
C GLY A 58 5.92 -0.69 1.42
N VAL A 59 5.52 0.54 1.77
CA VAL A 59 4.17 0.82 2.29
C VAL A 59 3.24 1.24 1.16
N TRP A 60 1.96 0.90 1.28
CA TRP A 60 0.94 1.27 0.32
C TRP A 60 0.50 2.71 0.53
N VAL A 61 0.57 3.52 -0.52
CA VAL A 61 -0.10 4.82 -0.61
C VAL A 61 -1.36 4.63 -1.42
N ILE A 62 -2.50 4.94 -0.82
CA ILE A 62 -3.83 4.64 -1.33
C ILE A 62 -4.56 5.96 -1.55
N ALA A 63 -4.95 6.24 -2.79
CA ALA A 63 -5.80 7.36 -3.16
C ALA A 63 -7.20 6.84 -3.51
N GLU A 64 -8.21 7.23 -2.74
CA GLU A 64 -9.61 6.84 -2.95
C GLU A 64 -10.49 8.05 -3.21
N THR A 65 -11.48 7.91 -4.10
CA THR A 65 -12.50 8.93 -4.34
C THR A 65 -13.88 8.32 -4.60
N THR A 66 -14.91 9.07 -4.23
CA THR A 66 -16.32 8.82 -4.58
C THR A 66 -16.92 9.90 -5.45
N ASP A 67 -16.10 10.87 -5.92
CA ASP A 67 -16.56 12.00 -6.74
C ASP A 67 -16.81 11.60 -8.21
N LEU A 68 -16.33 10.42 -8.61
CA LEU A 68 -16.51 9.85 -9.94
C LEU A 68 -17.81 8.99 -10.01
N PRO A 69 -18.34 8.70 -11.21
CA PRO A 69 -19.56 7.88 -11.36
C PRO A 69 -19.48 6.48 -10.72
N THR A 70 -18.28 5.97 -10.50
CA THR A 70 -18.01 4.76 -9.73
C THR A 70 -16.94 5.06 -8.68
N LYS A 71 -16.98 4.33 -7.56
CA LYS A 71 -15.91 4.42 -6.57
C LYS A 71 -14.58 4.07 -7.24
N PHE A 72 -13.57 4.91 -7.01
CA PHE A 72 -12.26 4.74 -7.59
C PHE A 72 -11.21 4.67 -6.48
N ALA A 73 -10.26 3.75 -6.64
CA ALA A 73 -9.10 3.62 -5.78
C ALA A 73 -7.88 3.31 -6.65
N ARG A 74 -6.76 4.01 -6.41
CA ARG A 74 -5.45 3.69 -6.99
C ARG A 74 -4.46 3.56 -5.85
N MET A 75 -3.61 2.53 -5.92
CA MET A 75 -2.64 2.20 -4.89
C MET A 75 -1.26 2.02 -5.50
N VAL A 76 -0.25 2.53 -4.83
CA VAL A 76 1.16 2.36 -5.19
C VAL A 76 1.96 1.97 -3.95
N VAL A 77 3.19 1.52 -4.15
CA VAL A 77 4.10 1.13 -3.07
C VAL A 77 5.29 2.07 -3.08
N THR A 78 5.71 2.53 -1.90
CA THR A 78 6.89 3.40 -1.77
C THR A 78 8.20 2.67 -2.07
N ASP A 79 9.18 3.41 -2.57
CA ASP A 79 10.56 2.90 -2.72
C ASP A 79 11.34 2.88 -1.39
N ASP A 80 12.61 2.46 -1.44
CA ASP A 80 13.51 2.38 -0.27
C ASP A 80 13.75 3.70 0.45
N GLN A 81 13.41 4.84 -0.17
CA GLN A 81 13.51 6.18 0.39
C GLN A 81 12.14 6.74 0.80
N GLY A 82 11.09 5.91 0.76
CA GLY A 82 9.73 6.31 1.09
C GLY A 82 9.05 7.14 0.00
N ARG A 83 9.63 7.27 -1.20
CA ARG A 83 9.07 8.08 -2.28
C ARG A 83 7.95 7.36 -2.99
N TYR A 84 6.94 8.09 -3.43
CA TYR A 84 5.84 7.55 -4.22
C TYR A 84 5.34 8.56 -5.26
N VAL A 85 4.71 8.01 -6.30
CA VAL A 85 3.84 8.71 -7.25
C VAL A 85 2.61 7.85 -7.46
N VAL A 86 1.42 8.42 -7.28
CA VAL A 86 0.15 7.83 -7.70
C VAL A 86 -0.21 8.46 -9.05
N PRO A 87 -0.04 7.73 -10.16
CA PRO A 87 -0.12 8.35 -11.47
C PRO A 87 -1.53 8.42 -12.04
N ASP A 88 -1.72 9.13 -13.15
CA ASP A 88 -2.91 9.20 -14.01
C ASP A 88 -4.24 9.26 -13.23
N LEU A 89 -4.34 10.16 -12.25
CA LEU A 89 -5.55 10.34 -11.47
C LEU A 89 -6.56 11.20 -12.23
N PRO A 90 -7.78 10.69 -12.50
CA PRO A 90 -8.85 11.52 -13.03
C PRO A 90 -9.10 12.77 -12.16
N PRO A 91 -9.55 13.90 -12.73
CA PRO A 91 -9.83 15.10 -11.95
C PRO A 91 -10.95 14.86 -10.92
N ALA A 92 -10.59 14.84 -9.63
CA ALA A 92 -11.48 14.63 -8.49
C ALA A 92 -10.79 15.06 -7.19
N ASN A 93 -11.53 15.10 -6.07
CA ASN A 93 -10.90 15.13 -4.74
C ASN A 93 -10.63 13.70 -4.29
N TYR A 94 -9.45 13.46 -3.74
CA TYR A 94 -9.02 12.17 -3.24
C TYR A 94 -8.80 12.23 -1.74
N GLN A 95 -9.13 11.15 -1.05
CA GLN A 95 -8.63 10.85 0.28
C GLN A 95 -7.41 9.96 0.15
N VAL A 96 -6.24 10.50 0.48
CA VAL A 96 -4.95 9.80 0.39
C VAL A 96 -4.49 9.37 1.78
N PHE A 97 -4.06 8.13 1.93
CA PHE A 97 -3.57 7.59 3.19
C PHE A 97 -2.55 6.47 2.98
N VAL A 98 -1.84 6.14 4.06
CA VAL A 98 -0.81 5.12 4.09
C VAL A 98 -1.29 3.92 4.87
N ARG A 99 -1.01 2.74 4.33
CA ARG A 99 -1.14 1.45 5.02
C ARG A 99 0.18 0.69 4.86
N GLY A 100 0.59 -0.07 5.87
CA GLY A 100 1.83 -0.84 5.80
C GLY A 100 1.95 -1.87 6.91
N TYR A 101 2.79 -2.87 6.71
CA TYR A 101 3.10 -3.84 7.75
C TYR A 101 3.85 -3.18 8.92
N GLY A 102 3.42 -3.50 10.15
CA GLY A 102 3.95 -2.83 11.35
C GLY A 102 3.43 -1.41 11.58
N LEU A 103 2.54 -0.92 10.72
CA LEU A 103 1.82 0.35 10.85
C LEU A 103 0.34 0.09 11.18
N VAL A 104 -0.36 1.13 11.60
CA VAL A 104 -1.81 1.26 11.46
C VAL A 104 -2.13 2.22 10.30
N ASP A 105 -3.36 2.20 9.81
CA ASP A 105 -3.80 3.16 8.79
C ASP A 105 -3.52 4.59 9.25
N SER A 106 -2.87 5.38 8.40
CA SER A 106 -2.68 6.81 8.68
C SER A 106 -4.01 7.56 8.62
N PRO A 107 -4.07 8.78 9.19
CA PRO A 107 -5.12 9.72 8.86
C PRO A 107 -5.23 9.90 7.34
N ARG A 108 -6.45 10.09 6.87
CA ARG A 108 -6.74 10.41 5.46
C ARG A 108 -6.54 11.92 5.24
N VAL A 109 -5.79 12.25 4.19
CA VAL A 109 -5.52 13.63 3.78
C VAL A 109 -6.21 13.89 2.46
N THR A 110 -6.94 15.01 2.37
CA THR A 110 -7.57 15.43 1.12
C THR A 110 -6.52 15.97 0.16
N ALA A 111 -6.53 15.50 -1.08
CA ALA A 111 -5.62 15.96 -2.13
C ALA A 111 -6.27 15.93 -3.52
N LYS A 112 -5.63 16.59 -4.48
CA LYS A 112 -6.00 16.67 -5.89
C LYS A 112 -4.80 16.29 -6.76
N PRO A 113 -5.02 15.82 -8.00
CA PRO A 113 -3.94 15.63 -8.97
C PRO A 113 -3.12 16.92 -9.18
N GLY A 114 -1.83 16.76 -9.43
CA GLY A 114 -0.82 17.81 -9.52
C GLY A 114 -0.22 18.27 -8.18
N GLN A 115 -0.57 17.63 -7.06
CA GLN A 115 -0.09 18.02 -5.73
C GLN A 115 1.10 17.19 -5.24
N GLN A 116 2.08 17.89 -4.67
CA GLN A 116 3.10 17.28 -3.82
C GLN A 116 2.52 17.07 -2.41
N LEU A 117 2.54 15.84 -1.91
CA LEU A 117 1.96 15.48 -0.63
C LEU A 117 2.89 14.56 0.15
N ASP A 118 3.47 15.05 1.24
CA ASP A 118 4.16 14.18 2.18
C ASP A 118 3.16 13.57 3.17
N LEU A 119 3.28 12.27 3.41
CA LEU A 119 2.41 11.52 4.29
C LEU A 119 3.16 11.00 5.51
N LYS A 120 2.43 10.90 6.62
CA LYS A 120 2.96 10.33 7.86
C LYS A 120 2.37 8.96 8.14
N GLY A 121 3.24 7.95 8.11
CA GLY A 121 2.91 6.61 8.59
C GLY A 121 2.77 6.61 10.11
N VAL A 122 1.84 5.82 10.63
CA VAL A 122 1.62 5.68 12.07
C VAL A 122 2.08 4.29 12.50
N VAL A 123 3.15 4.24 13.28
CA VAL A 123 3.68 2.97 13.83
C VAL A 123 2.61 2.31 14.68
N ALA A 124 2.37 1.02 14.45
CA ALA A 124 1.40 0.29 15.25
C ALA A 124 1.85 0.29 16.73
N PRO A 125 0.94 0.62 17.67
CA PRO A 125 1.30 0.71 19.09
C PRO A 125 1.68 -0.65 19.69
N ASP A 126 1.18 -1.74 19.12
CA ASP A 126 1.48 -3.10 19.53
C ASP A 126 1.27 -4.11 18.38
N GLY A 127 1.65 -5.37 18.61
CA GLY A 127 1.50 -6.44 17.63
C GLY A 127 0.05 -6.80 17.31
N ARG A 128 -0.91 -6.56 18.22
CA ARG A 128 -2.33 -6.81 17.99
C ARG A 128 -2.90 -5.79 17.00
N ALA A 129 -2.52 -4.53 17.13
CA ALA A 129 -2.90 -3.47 16.21
C ALA A 129 -2.28 -3.71 14.82
N ALA A 130 -0.99 -4.06 14.77
CA ALA A 130 -0.32 -4.41 13.51
C ALA A 130 -1.02 -5.60 12.81
N ALA A 131 -1.36 -6.65 13.57
CA ALA A 131 -2.06 -7.84 13.07
C ALA A 131 -3.39 -7.56 12.36
N GLN A 132 -4.05 -6.42 12.61
CA GLN A 132 -5.28 -6.03 11.91
C GLN A 132 -5.04 -5.57 10.46
N ILE A 133 -3.82 -5.16 10.14
CA ILE A 133 -3.45 -4.67 8.80
C ILE A 133 -2.98 -5.82 7.90
N TYR A 134 -2.44 -6.90 8.48
CA TYR A 134 -2.03 -8.06 7.69
C TYR A 134 -3.25 -8.72 7.03
N PRO A 135 -3.15 -9.09 5.75
CA PRO A 135 -4.19 -9.88 5.12
C PRO A 135 -4.29 -11.23 5.83
N ALA A 136 -5.48 -11.81 5.94
CA ALA A 136 -5.70 -12.96 6.83
C ALA A 136 -5.00 -14.23 6.35
N ASP A 137 -4.75 -14.35 5.05
CA ASP A 137 -3.94 -15.42 4.46
C ASP A 137 -2.44 -15.29 4.76
N TYR A 138 -1.97 -14.12 5.24
CA TYR A 138 -0.57 -13.95 5.63
C TYR A 138 -0.16 -14.96 6.71
N TRP A 139 -1.06 -15.31 7.63
CA TRP A 139 -0.83 -16.31 8.68
C TRP A 139 -0.46 -17.68 8.10
N LEU A 140 -0.97 -18.04 6.91
CA LEU A 140 -0.60 -19.28 6.22
C LEU A 140 0.85 -19.27 5.73
N SER A 141 1.43 -18.08 5.54
CA SER A 141 2.86 -17.92 5.20
C SER A 141 3.80 -18.16 6.38
N LEU A 142 3.27 -18.17 7.61
CA LEU A 142 4.04 -18.43 8.83
C LEU A 142 4.12 -19.92 9.17
N LEU A 143 3.42 -20.77 8.42
CA LEU A 143 3.51 -22.21 8.58
C LEU A 143 4.89 -22.70 8.17
N GLU A 144 5.49 -23.54 9.01
CA GLU A 144 6.71 -24.24 8.64
C GLU A 144 6.38 -25.24 7.53
N ILE A 145 7.07 -25.10 6.39
CA ILE A 145 6.88 -26.00 5.25
C ILE A 145 7.36 -27.39 5.68
N PRO A 146 6.50 -28.43 5.63
CA PRO A 146 6.90 -29.78 5.98
C PRO A 146 8.09 -30.23 5.13
N LYS A 147 9.10 -30.83 5.77
CA LYS A 147 10.19 -31.49 5.06
C LYS A 147 9.63 -32.76 4.40
N GLY A 148 9.97 -33.02 3.14
CA GLY A 148 9.56 -34.24 2.45
C GLY A 148 9.16 -33.98 1.00
N GLU A 149 8.08 -34.64 0.58
CA GLU A 149 7.68 -34.78 -0.83
C GLU A 149 7.11 -33.50 -1.45
N HIS A 150 6.58 -32.56 -0.65
CA HIS A 150 6.02 -31.32 -1.16
C HIS A 150 7.11 -30.29 -1.43
N SER A 151 7.17 -29.77 -2.65
CA SER A 151 8.00 -28.62 -2.95
C SER A 151 7.48 -27.36 -2.22
N PRO A 152 8.34 -26.39 -1.87
CA PRO A 152 7.91 -25.14 -1.23
C PRO A 152 6.83 -24.39 -2.03
N GLY A 153 6.91 -24.42 -3.37
CA GLY A 153 5.94 -23.78 -4.25
C GLY A 153 4.58 -24.47 -4.23
N GLU A 154 4.56 -25.80 -4.27
CA GLU A 154 3.33 -26.61 -4.21
C GLU A 154 2.62 -26.45 -2.88
N PHE A 155 3.35 -26.54 -1.76
CA PHE A 155 2.78 -26.30 -0.43
C PHE A 155 2.17 -24.89 -0.31
N ALA A 156 2.86 -23.87 -0.83
CA ALA A 156 2.34 -22.51 -0.82
C ALA A 156 1.08 -22.35 -1.67
N LEU A 157 1.05 -22.96 -2.86
CA LEU A 157 -0.11 -22.94 -3.75
C LEU A 157 -1.30 -23.66 -3.13
N ASP A 158 -1.13 -24.88 -2.63
CA ASP A 158 -2.23 -25.68 -2.07
C ASP A 158 -2.80 -25.05 -0.80
N THR A 159 -1.93 -24.54 0.07
CA THR A 159 -2.34 -23.93 1.33
C THR A 159 -3.06 -22.60 1.10
N LYS A 160 -2.62 -21.79 0.13
CA LYS A 160 -3.19 -20.46 -0.12
C LYS A 160 -4.20 -20.41 -1.25
N ALA A 161 -4.37 -21.48 -2.03
CA ALA A 161 -5.13 -21.51 -3.29
C ALA A 161 -6.42 -20.66 -3.23
N CYS A 162 -7.39 -21.12 -2.45
CA CYS A 162 -8.66 -20.43 -2.32
C CYS A 162 -8.56 -19.20 -1.42
N PHE A 163 -7.73 -19.26 -0.37
CA PHE A 163 -7.67 -18.23 0.66
C PHE A 163 -6.95 -16.95 0.22
N SER A 164 -6.15 -16.98 -0.84
CA SER A 164 -5.49 -15.78 -1.37
C SER A 164 -6.51 -14.74 -1.86
N CYS A 165 -7.59 -15.20 -2.51
CA CYS A 165 -8.68 -14.35 -2.99
C CYS A 165 -9.89 -14.35 -2.05
N HIS A 166 -10.19 -15.49 -1.42
CA HIS A 166 -11.30 -15.66 -0.49
C HIS A 166 -10.80 -15.73 0.96
N GLN A 167 -10.12 -14.68 1.40
CA GLN A 167 -9.53 -14.64 2.73
C GLN A 167 -10.58 -14.81 3.83
N VAL A 168 -10.46 -15.90 4.58
CA VAL A 168 -11.27 -16.16 5.78
C VAL A 168 -10.53 -15.63 7.00
N GLY A 169 -11.24 -14.96 7.91
CA GLY A 169 -10.66 -14.45 9.15
C GLY A 169 -10.22 -12.98 9.08
N THR A 170 -10.48 -12.27 7.98
CA THR A 170 -10.40 -10.80 7.99
C THR A 170 -11.50 -10.21 8.88
N LYS A 171 -11.32 -8.99 9.40
CA LYS A 171 -12.32 -8.33 10.24
C LYS A 171 -13.72 -8.30 9.60
N ALA A 172 -13.78 -8.02 8.30
CA ALA A 172 -15.02 -8.01 7.53
C ALA A 172 -15.76 -9.35 7.51
N THR A 173 -15.05 -10.48 7.61
CA THR A 173 -15.64 -11.83 7.70
C THR A 173 -15.93 -12.31 9.12
N ARG A 174 -15.30 -11.70 10.14
CA ARG A 174 -15.46 -12.08 11.57
C ARG A 174 -16.52 -11.27 12.29
N GLU A 175 -16.75 -10.04 11.84
CA GLU A 175 -17.61 -9.09 12.54
C GLU A 175 -18.76 -8.65 11.64
N ILE A 176 -19.97 -8.67 12.21
CA ILE A 176 -21.13 -7.99 11.63
C ILE A 176 -21.10 -6.56 12.16
N PRO A 177 -20.94 -5.53 11.30
CA PRO A 177 -20.92 -4.15 11.74
C PRO A 177 -22.19 -3.83 12.54
N LYS A 178 -22.02 -3.28 13.75
CA LYS A 178 -23.14 -2.83 14.57
C LYS A 178 -23.69 -1.52 13.99
N GLY A 179 -25.02 -1.44 13.88
CA GLY A 179 -25.71 -0.24 13.40
C GLY A 179 -25.72 -0.13 11.88
N SER A 180 -26.83 0.41 11.36
CA SER A 180 -27.23 0.63 9.95
C SER A 180 -28.39 -0.23 9.44
N LEU A 181 -28.75 -1.30 10.16
CA LEU A 181 -29.85 -2.19 9.78
C LEU A 181 -30.81 -2.41 10.98
N PRO A 182 -32.13 -2.51 10.73
CA PRO A 182 -33.15 -2.63 11.79
C PRO A 182 -32.99 -3.85 12.70
N SER A 183 -32.32 -4.91 12.24
CA SER A 183 -32.14 -6.14 13.02
C SER A 183 -30.80 -6.84 12.72
N MET A 184 -30.37 -7.69 13.67
CA MET A 184 -29.24 -8.61 13.45
C MET A 184 -29.50 -9.59 12.30
N LEU A 185 -30.76 -9.95 12.04
CA LEU A 185 -31.14 -10.83 10.94
C LEU A 185 -30.88 -10.16 9.58
N GLU A 186 -31.28 -8.90 9.40
CA GLU A 186 -30.99 -8.16 8.17
C GLU A 186 -29.49 -7.91 7.98
N ALA A 187 -28.76 -7.68 9.07
CA ALA A 187 -27.30 -7.57 9.04
C ALA A 187 -26.64 -8.88 8.59
N TRP A 188 -27.12 -10.02 9.07
CA TRP A 188 -26.70 -11.35 8.61
C TRP A 188 -27.07 -11.62 7.14
N ASP A 189 -28.28 -11.26 6.73
CA ASP A 189 -28.74 -11.43 5.35
C ASP A 189 -27.91 -10.59 4.38
N ARG A 190 -27.61 -9.33 4.71
CA ARG A 190 -26.73 -8.48 3.89
C ARG A 190 -25.31 -9.01 3.83
N HIS A 191 -24.77 -9.47 4.94
CA HIS A 191 -23.43 -10.04 5.02
C HIS A 191 -23.28 -11.28 4.12
N THR A 192 -24.29 -12.16 4.12
CA THR A 192 -24.30 -13.38 3.28
C THR A 192 -24.81 -13.15 1.85
N ALA A 193 -25.39 -11.99 1.52
CA ALA A 193 -25.97 -11.72 0.20
C ALA A 193 -24.95 -11.79 -0.95
N GLY A 194 -23.67 -11.49 -0.70
CA GLY A 194 -22.59 -11.67 -1.68
C GLY A 194 -22.45 -13.13 -2.12
N VAL A 195 -22.64 -14.07 -1.20
CA VAL A 195 -22.63 -15.52 -1.46
C VAL A 195 -23.92 -15.96 -2.18
N ARG A 196 -25.08 -15.40 -1.79
CA ARG A 196 -26.39 -15.77 -2.39
C ARG A 196 -26.62 -15.21 -3.79
N ARG A 197 -25.94 -14.12 -4.19
CA ARG A 197 -26.09 -13.54 -5.54
C ARG A 197 -25.50 -14.47 -6.62
N LEU A 198 -24.45 -15.21 -6.29
CA LEU A 198 -23.89 -16.27 -7.15
C LEU A 198 -24.87 -17.45 -7.29
N ASP A 199 -25.52 -17.87 -6.21
CA ASP A 199 -26.50 -18.98 -6.24
C ASP A 199 -27.76 -18.62 -7.06
N ARG A 200 -28.22 -17.36 -6.99
CA ARG A 200 -29.35 -16.88 -7.82
C ARG A 200 -29.00 -16.76 -9.31
N ALA A 201 -27.77 -16.35 -9.65
CA ALA A 201 -27.29 -16.34 -11.03
C ALA A 201 -27.16 -17.78 -11.58
N HIS A 202 -26.66 -18.71 -10.75
CA HIS A 202 -26.53 -20.12 -11.11
C HIS A 202 -27.89 -20.82 -11.31
N ARG A 203 -28.91 -20.51 -10.49
CA ARG A 203 -30.28 -21.03 -10.68
C ARG A 203 -31.00 -20.44 -11.89
N ARG A 204 -30.80 -19.15 -12.22
CA ARG A 204 -31.39 -18.56 -13.43
C ARG A 204 -30.77 -19.10 -14.71
N GLY A 205 -29.47 -19.36 -14.74
CA GLY A 205 -28.80 -20.00 -15.88
C GLY A 205 -29.26 -21.44 -16.12
N ARG A 206 -29.70 -22.15 -15.07
CA ARG A 206 -30.20 -23.53 -15.15
C ARG A 206 -31.63 -23.67 -15.65
N LEU A 207 -32.44 -22.60 -15.60
CA LEU A 207 -33.84 -22.60 -16.04
C LEU A 207 -34.05 -22.10 -17.48
N SER A 208 -33.02 -21.52 -18.12
CA SER A 208 -33.11 -21.03 -19.52
C SER A 208 -32.28 -21.84 -20.53
N GLY A 209 -31.74 -23.00 -20.15
CA GLY A 209 -30.85 -23.79 -21.01
C GLY A 209 -31.24 -25.27 -21.12
N SER A 210 -32.43 -25.57 -21.65
CA SER A 210 -32.73 -26.89 -22.19
C SER A 210 -32.27 -26.96 -23.65
N ALA A 211 -31.00 -27.26 -23.86
CA ALA A 211 -30.50 -27.89 -25.09
C ALA A 211 -29.24 -28.70 -24.74
N ALA A 212 -29.30 -29.99 -25.03
CA ALA A 212 -28.28 -30.97 -24.72
C ALA A 212 -26.94 -30.67 -25.40
N ALA A 213 -25.85 -30.77 -24.65
CA ALA A 213 -24.53 -31.16 -25.16
C ALA A 213 -23.78 -31.90 -24.06
N SER A 214 -23.83 -33.22 -24.12
CA SER A 214 -23.06 -34.13 -23.27
C SER A 214 -21.60 -34.13 -23.71
N HIS A 215 -20.81 -33.15 -23.26
CA HIS A 215 -19.35 -33.29 -23.33
C HIS A 215 -18.89 -34.21 -22.20
N ARG A 216 -18.73 -35.49 -22.55
CA ARG A 216 -17.95 -36.45 -21.75
C ARG A 216 -16.58 -35.85 -21.46
N CYS A 217 -16.24 -35.74 -20.19
CA CYS A 217 -14.87 -35.52 -19.74
C CYS A 217 -14.07 -36.79 -20.11
N ARG A 218 -13.41 -36.75 -21.27
CA ARG A 218 -12.49 -37.81 -21.70
C ARG A 218 -11.13 -37.44 -21.13
N THR A 219 -10.77 -38.07 -20.01
CA THR A 219 -9.40 -38.08 -19.51
C THR A 219 -8.49 -38.70 -20.58
N GLN A 220 -7.64 -37.90 -21.20
CA GLN A 220 -6.53 -38.39 -22.02
C GLN A 220 -5.25 -38.23 -21.19
N PRO A 221 -4.52 -39.32 -20.88
CA PRO A 221 -3.20 -39.20 -20.30
C PRO A 221 -2.24 -38.69 -21.38
N ARG A 222 -1.56 -37.57 -21.13
CA ARG A 222 -0.43 -37.14 -21.96
C ARG A 222 0.78 -37.99 -21.57
N HIS A 223 1.10 -38.97 -22.41
CA HIS A 223 2.46 -39.47 -22.51
C HIS A 223 3.31 -38.35 -23.11
N LEU A 224 4.36 -37.94 -22.39
CA LEU A 224 5.48 -37.18 -22.92
C LEU A 224 6.60 -38.20 -23.13
N ASP A 225 6.84 -38.54 -24.39
CA ASP A 225 8.05 -39.26 -24.79
C ASP A 225 9.22 -38.27 -24.87
N VAL A 226 10.32 -38.64 -24.21
CA VAL A 226 11.70 -38.21 -24.50
C VAL A 226 12.40 -39.42 -25.09
#